data_AF-A0A3L7ZDR8-F1
#
_entry.id   AF-A0A3L7ZDR8-F1
#
_cell.length_a   1.000
_cell.length_b   1.000
_cell.length_c   1.000
_cell.angle_alpha   90.00
_cell.angle_beta   90.00
_cell.angle_gamma   90.00
#
_symmetry.space_group_name_H-M   'P 1'
#
loop_
_entity.id
_entity.type
_entity.pdbx_description
1 polymer ?
#
loop_
_entity_poly.entity_id
_entity_poly.type
_entity_poly.pdbx_seq_one_letter_code
_entity_poly.pdbx_strand_id
1 'polypeptide(L)'
;MILDIDNPLLTYVLKYFGSYQAILETDEDGKTYLMNTWYPVGFAHWYEDILKSIPFNRSGHDKHERLQELLTELNLDKESFWGLILYLYDYTTDACKNLLVPKKTHQETYNEFCAFLEQNPRIESLTFKSSNKKSYALSDKLILDFLAIRLQEEKMSNRQKQR
;
A
#
# COMPACT_ATOMS: atom_id res chain seq x y z
N MET A 1 13.89 -11.53 -5.34
CA MET A 1 13.38 -12.48 -6.34
C MET A 1 11.90 -12.21 -6.49
N ILE A 2 11.41 -12.09 -7.72
CA ILE A 2 9.97 -11.94 -8.00
C ILE A 2 9.48 -13.35 -8.35
N LEU A 3 8.33 -13.77 -7.80
CA LEU A 3 7.73 -15.04 -8.16
C LEU A 3 7.11 -14.97 -9.55
N ASP A 4 7.36 -15.97 -10.39
CA ASP A 4 6.61 -16.18 -11.63
C ASP A 4 5.14 -16.50 -11.31
N ILE A 5 4.21 -16.11 -12.18
CA ILE A 5 2.78 -16.33 -11.97
C ILE A 5 2.43 -17.82 -11.91
N ASP A 6 3.21 -18.66 -12.60
CA ASP A 6 3.08 -20.11 -12.60
C ASP A 6 3.79 -20.78 -11.41
N ASN A 7 4.34 -20.00 -10.47
CA ASN A 7 5.00 -20.55 -9.30
C ASN A 7 3.98 -21.29 -8.40
N PRO A 8 4.29 -22.52 -7.94
CA PRO A 8 3.40 -23.30 -7.08
C PRO A 8 2.90 -22.56 -5.84
N LEU A 9 3.72 -21.68 -5.25
CA LEU A 9 3.33 -20.85 -4.09
C LEU A 9 2.12 -19.96 -4.38
N LEU A 10 1.93 -19.55 -5.63
CA LEU A 10 0.84 -18.66 -6.02
C LEU A 10 -0.45 -19.40 -6.37
N THR A 11 -0.41 -20.73 -6.56
CA THR A 11 -1.56 -21.51 -7.03
C THR A 11 -2.82 -21.25 -6.20
N TYR A 12 -2.72 -21.37 -4.87
CA TYR A 12 -3.87 -21.15 -3.98
C TYR A 12 -4.19 -19.67 -3.83
N VAL A 13 -3.19 -18.79 -3.80
CA VAL A 13 -3.39 -17.34 -3.73
C VAL A 13 -4.21 -16.86 -4.92
N LEU A 14 -3.80 -17.20 -6.14
CA LEU A 14 -4.50 -16.82 -7.36
C LEU A 14 -5.86 -17.52 -7.49
N LYS A 15 -5.95 -18.82 -7.15
CA LYS A 15 -7.21 -19.57 -7.20
C LYS A 15 -8.30 -18.96 -6.32
N TYR A 16 -7.95 -18.55 -5.09
CA TYR A 16 -8.94 -18.08 -4.11
C TYR A 16 -9.09 -16.55 -4.06
N PHE A 17 -8.04 -15.80 -4.41
CA PHE A 17 -8.01 -14.33 -4.27
C PHE A 17 -7.73 -13.59 -5.57
N GLY A 18 -7.22 -14.26 -6.61
CA GLY A 18 -6.80 -13.63 -7.87
C GLY A 18 -7.93 -12.94 -8.65
N SER A 19 -9.17 -13.41 -8.51
CA SER A 19 -10.33 -12.90 -9.27
C SER A 19 -11.45 -12.33 -8.42
N TYR A 20 -11.33 -12.32 -7.09
CA TYR A 20 -12.47 -12.07 -6.19
C TYR A 20 -12.19 -11.13 -5.02
N GLN A 21 -10.99 -10.55 -4.92
CA GLN A 21 -10.70 -9.64 -3.84
C GLN A 21 -10.93 -8.20 -4.29
N ALA A 22 -12.00 -7.61 -3.78
CA ALA A 22 -12.33 -6.23 -4.05
C ALA A 22 -11.91 -5.34 -2.88
N ILE A 23 -11.37 -4.16 -3.18
CA ILE A 23 -11.06 -3.12 -2.21
C ILE A 23 -11.98 -1.93 -2.43
N LEU A 24 -12.26 -1.21 -1.34
CA LEU A 24 -12.88 0.10 -1.39
C LEU A 24 -11.77 1.12 -1.54
N GLU A 25 -11.76 1.83 -2.66
CA GLU A 25 -10.91 2.99 -2.86
C GLU A 25 -11.76 4.24 -2.82
N THR A 26 -11.15 5.34 -2.40
CA THR A 26 -11.77 6.66 -2.35
C THR A 26 -11.02 7.56 -3.31
N ASP A 27 -11.73 8.13 -4.28
CA ASP A 27 -11.11 9.09 -5.22
C ASP A 27 -10.77 10.43 -4.55
N GLU A 28 -10.19 11.32 -5.33
CA GLU A 28 -9.79 12.67 -4.91
C GLU A 28 -10.98 13.50 -4.40
N ASP A 29 -12.19 13.21 -4.86
CA ASP A 29 -13.44 13.87 -4.47
C ASP A 29 -14.11 13.25 -3.22
N GLY A 30 -13.51 12.21 -2.64
CA GLY A 30 -14.04 11.55 -1.45
C GLY A 30 -15.11 10.49 -1.75
N LYS A 31 -15.32 10.12 -3.02
CA LYS A 31 -16.30 9.10 -3.40
C LYS A 31 -15.67 7.71 -3.35
N THR A 32 -16.32 6.82 -2.62
CA THR A 32 -15.88 5.43 -2.49
C THR A 32 -16.42 4.58 -3.64
N TYR A 33 -15.56 3.75 -4.23
CA TYR A 33 -15.92 2.77 -5.25
C TYR A 33 -15.20 1.44 -5.01
N LEU A 34 -15.78 0.38 -5.55
CA LEU A 34 -15.24 -0.97 -5.44
C LEU A 34 -14.35 -1.27 -6.64
N MET A 35 -13.15 -1.78 -6.42
CA MET A 35 -12.26 -2.20 -7.51
C MET A 35 -11.55 -3.51 -7.19
N ASN A 36 -11.16 -4.23 -8.23
CA ASN A 36 -10.35 -5.44 -8.08
C ASN A 36 -8.97 -5.04 -7.53
N THR A 37 -8.54 -5.75 -6.49
CA THR A 37 -7.22 -5.50 -5.93
C THR A 37 -6.12 -6.21 -6.71
N TRP A 38 -4.95 -5.59 -6.70
CA TRP A 38 -3.71 -6.16 -7.19
C TRP A 38 -2.92 -6.88 -6.10
N TYR A 39 -3.45 -7.05 -4.88
CA TYR A 39 -2.75 -7.69 -3.76
C TYR A 39 -2.13 -9.06 -4.10
N PRO A 40 -2.81 -10.00 -4.78
CA PRO A 40 -2.19 -11.28 -5.18
C PRO A 40 -0.95 -11.12 -6.07
N VAL A 41 -0.97 -10.14 -6.98
CA VAL A 41 0.16 -9.83 -7.88
C VAL A 41 1.25 -9.08 -7.12
N GLY A 42 0.87 -8.17 -6.22
CA GLY A 42 1.79 -7.49 -5.31
C GLY A 42 2.54 -8.46 -4.41
N PHE A 43 1.87 -9.48 -3.89
CA PHE A 43 2.48 -10.55 -3.09
C PHE A 43 3.60 -11.26 -3.85
N ALA A 44 3.39 -11.60 -5.13
CA ALA A 44 4.42 -12.21 -5.98
C ALA A 44 5.65 -11.30 -6.15
N HIS A 45 5.43 -9.98 -6.23
CA HIS A 45 6.49 -8.98 -6.37
C HIS A 45 7.30 -8.80 -5.08
N TRP A 46 6.63 -8.77 -3.93
CA TRP A 46 7.23 -8.46 -2.63
C TRP A 46 7.61 -9.69 -1.79
N TYR A 47 7.47 -10.89 -2.35
CA TYR A 47 7.67 -12.16 -1.65
C TYR A 47 8.90 -12.22 -0.75
N GLU A 48 10.07 -11.83 -1.26
CA GLU A 48 11.32 -11.85 -0.47
C GLU A 48 11.32 -10.88 0.71
N ASP A 49 10.67 -9.73 0.57
CA ASP A 49 10.59 -8.74 1.64
C ASP A 49 9.57 -9.17 2.70
N ILE A 50 8.48 -9.82 2.26
CA ILE A 50 7.51 -10.46 3.16
C ILE A 50 8.21 -11.54 3.98
N LEU A 51 8.99 -12.42 3.37
CA LEU A 51 9.73 -13.48 4.07
C LEU A 51 10.67 -12.96 5.16
N LYS A 52 11.22 -11.75 5.03
CA LYS A 52 12.06 -11.13 6.06
C LYS A 52 11.25 -10.56 7.23
N SER A 53 9.96 -10.32 7.03
CA SER A 53 9.08 -9.65 8.00
C SER A 53 8.26 -10.61 8.86
N ILE A 54 8.06 -11.85 8.40
CA ILE A 54 7.22 -12.83 9.08
C ILE A 54 7.89 -13.38 10.36
N PRO A 55 7.12 -13.64 11.43
CA PRO A 55 7.64 -14.18 12.69
C PRO A 55 7.75 -15.72 12.69
N PHE A 56 7.46 -16.37 11.55
CA PHE A 56 7.48 -17.82 11.38
C PHE A 56 8.29 -18.20 10.15
N ASN A 57 8.63 -19.48 9.99
CA ASN A 57 9.47 -19.94 8.87
C ASN A 57 9.00 -21.29 8.32
N ARG A 58 9.49 -21.62 7.12
CA ARG A 58 9.14 -22.85 6.41
C ARG A 58 9.48 -24.11 7.21
N SER A 59 10.63 -24.15 7.88
CA SER A 59 11.05 -25.31 8.68
C SER A 59 10.07 -25.62 9.82
N GLY A 60 9.55 -24.59 10.49
CA GLY A 60 8.52 -24.75 11.52
C GLY A 60 7.20 -25.27 10.96
N HIS A 61 6.78 -24.76 9.79
CA HIS A 61 5.60 -25.24 9.08
C HIS A 61 5.71 -26.73 8.72
N ASP A 62 6.86 -27.14 8.17
CA ASP A 62 7.06 -28.50 7.66
C ASP A 62 7.20 -29.54 8.79
N LYS A 63 7.64 -29.11 9.98
CA LYS A 63 7.76 -29.97 11.17
C LYS A 63 6.48 -30.08 11.99
N HIS A 64 5.44 -29.30 11.68
CA HIS A 64 4.20 -29.30 12.46
C HIS A 64 3.35 -30.52 12.11
N GLU A 65 3.54 -31.64 12.82
CA GLU A 65 2.93 -32.95 12.53
C GLU A 65 1.43 -32.88 12.24
N ARG A 66 0.65 -32.30 13.16
CA ARG A 66 -0.82 -32.20 12.99
C ARG A 66 -1.23 -31.40 11.75
N LEU A 67 -0.45 -30.41 11.35
CA LEU A 67 -0.72 -29.63 10.16
C LEU A 67 -0.43 -30.47 8.92
N GLN A 68 0.71 -31.17 8.90
CA GLN A 68 1.09 -32.04 7.79
C GLN A 68 0.12 -33.21 7.60
N GLU A 69 -0.41 -33.78 8.68
CA GLU A 69 -1.51 -34.75 8.65
C GLU A 69 -2.74 -34.18 7.97
N LEU A 70 -3.23 -33.02 8.43
CA LEU A 70 -4.43 -32.38 7.89
C LEU A 70 -4.27 -32.02 6.40
N LEU A 71 -3.11 -31.49 6.00
CA LEU A 71 -2.83 -31.21 4.59
C LEU A 71 -2.90 -32.48 3.74
N THR A 72 -2.45 -33.62 4.28
CA THR A 72 -2.49 -34.92 3.59
C THR A 72 -3.92 -35.47 3.53
N GLU A 73 -4.64 -35.47 4.65
CA GLU A 73 -6.04 -35.94 4.75
C GLU A 73 -6.98 -35.16 3.81
N LEU A 74 -6.76 -33.84 3.69
CA LEU A 74 -7.54 -32.95 2.84
C LEU A 74 -7.05 -32.90 1.39
N ASN A 75 -5.99 -33.66 1.06
CA ASN A 75 -5.35 -33.66 -0.26
C ASN A 75 -4.98 -32.24 -0.75
N LEU A 76 -4.36 -31.46 0.14
CA LEU A 76 -3.90 -30.10 -0.11
C LEU A 76 -2.41 -30.08 -0.46
N ASP A 77 -2.06 -29.26 -1.45
CA ASP A 77 -0.67 -29.08 -1.87
C ASP A 77 0.11 -28.24 -0.85
N LYS A 78 1.22 -28.78 -0.36
CA LYS A 78 2.00 -28.21 0.76
C LYS A 78 2.76 -26.94 0.38
N GLU A 79 3.15 -26.80 -0.88
CA GLU A 79 3.81 -25.59 -1.39
C GLU A 79 2.77 -24.47 -1.56
N SER A 80 1.68 -24.75 -2.27
CA SER A 80 0.58 -23.82 -2.49
C SER A 80 -0.04 -23.34 -1.18
N PHE A 81 -0.20 -24.24 -0.20
CA PHE A 81 -0.75 -23.90 1.12
C PHE A 81 0.17 -22.97 1.91
N TRP A 82 1.48 -23.15 1.79
CA TRP A 82 2.44 -22.25 2.43
C TRP A 82 2.43 -20.86 1.81
N GLY A 83 2.37 -20.77 0.48
CA GLY A 83 2.16 -19.49 -0.20
C GLY A 83 0.88 -18.79 0.25
N LEU A 84 -0.20 -19.55 0.46
CA LEU A 84 -1.45 -19.04 1.03
C LEU A 84 -1.28 -18.50 2.47
N ILE A 85 -0.57 -19.19 3.36
CA ILE A 85 -0.29 -18.69 4.72
C ILE A 85 0.46 -17.36 4.67
N LEU A 86 1.50 -17.29 3.85
CA LEU A 86 2.31 -16.08 3.69
C LEU A 86 1.45 -14.91 3.20
N TYR A 87 0.62 -15.16 2.18
CA TYR A 87 -0.30 -14.17 1.66
C TYR A 87 -1.29 -13.67 2.71
N LEU A 88 -1.93 -14.58 3.45
CA LEU A 88 -2.90 -14.22 4.48
C LEU A 88 -2.24 -13.41 5.60
N TYR A 89 -1.03 -13.76 6.00
CA TYR A 89 -0.30 -12.99 7.01
C TYR A 89 0.01 -11.57 6.53
N ASP A 90 0.54 -11.42 5.32
CA ASP A 90 0.84 -10.11 4.73
C ASP A 90 -0.43 -9.26 4.60
N TYR A 91 -1.48 -9.83 3.98
CA TYR A 91 -2.75 -9.15 3.76
C TYR A 91 -3.41 -8.71 5.08
N THR A 92 -3.49 -9.60 6.07
CA THR A 92 -4.10 -9.26 7.38
C THR A 92 -3.26 -8.24 8.15
N THR A 93 -1.93 -8.31 8.05
CA THR A 93 -1.03 -7.34 8.68
C THR A 93 -1.21 -5.96 8.06
N ASP A 94 -1.26 -5.85 6.73
CA ASP A 94 -1.51 -4.59 6.03
C ASP A 94 -2.91 -4.04 6.34
N ALA A 95 -3.94 -4.89 6.26
CA ALA A 95 -5.31 -4.51 6.59
C ALA A 95 -5.43 -3.96 8.02
N CYS A 96 -4.82 -4.63 9.00
CA CYS A 96 -4.81 -4.17 10.39
C CYS A 96 -4.06 -2.84 10.56
N LYS A 97 -2.91 -2.66 9.90
CA LYS A 97 -2.18 -1.37 9.92
C LYS A 97 -3.02 -0.24 9.34
N ASN A 98 -3.73 -0.51 8.24
CA ASN A 98 -4.55 0.48 7.55
C ASN A 98 -5.88 0.77 8.29
N LEU A 99 -6.47 -0.20 8.99
CA LEU A 99 -7.68 -0.01 9.80
C LEU A 99 -7.40 0.79 11.09
N LEU A 100 -6.22 0.63 11.69
CA LEU A 100 -5.87 1.26 12.96
C LEU A 100 -5.34 2.69 12.81
N VAL A 101 -5.12 3.17 11.58
CA VAL A 101 -4.62 4.51 11.31
C VAL A 101 -5.65 5.24 10.45
N PRO A 102 -6.42 6.20 11.00
CA PRO A 102 -7.21 7.12 10.19
C PRO A 102 -6.28 7.79 9.18
N LYS A 103 -6.42 7.44 7.89
CA LYS A 103 -5.66 8.08 6.82
C LYS A 103 -6.39 9.35 6.46
N LYS A 104 -5.66 10.47 6.43
CA LYS A 104 -6.14 11.69 5.81
C LYS A 104 -6.44 11.40 4.35
N THR A 105 -7.54 11.92 3.84
CA THR A 105 -7.83 11.91 2.41
C THR A 105 -6.74 12.65 1.63
N HIS A 106 -6.62 12.38 0.33
CA HIS A 106 -5.72 13.15 -0.53
C HIS A 106 -6.06 14.65 -0.47
N GLN A 107 -7.36 14.98 -0.44
CA GLN A 107 -7.82 16.37 -0.31
C GLN A 107 -7.40 17.01 1.02
N GLU A 108 -7.54 16.31 2.15
CA GLU A 108 -7.08 16.81 3.45
C GLU A 108 -5.57 17.03 3.47
N THR A 109 -4.82 16.08 2.93
CA THR A 109 -3.34 16.16 2.83
C THR A 109 -2.92 17.32 1.92
N TYR A 110 -3.62 17.52 0.80
CA TYR A 110 -3.41 18.64 -0.12
C TYR A 110 -3.72 19.97 0.57
N ASN A 111 -4.87 20.08 1.23
CA ASN A 111 -5.28 21.30 1.94
C ASN A 111 -4.28 21.69 3.04
N GLU A 112 -3.76 20.71 3.79
CA GLU A 112 -2.71 20.94 4.78
C GLU A 112 -1.40 21.41 4.15
N PHE A 113 -1.01 20.81 3.03
CA PHE A 113 0.17 21.25 2.28
C PHE A 113 0.02 22.69 1.78
N CYS A 114 -1.16 23.03 1.23
CA CYS A 114 -1.49 24.39 0.82
C CYS A 114 -1.40 25.37 1.99
N ALA A 115 -2.04 25.05 3.12
CA ALA A 115 -2.01 25.86 4.33
C ALA A 115 -0.58 26.05 4.86
N PHE A 116 0.25 25.00 4.80
CA PHE A 116 1.67 25.07 5.16
C PHE A 116 2.44 26.05 4.28
N LEU A 117 2.28 25.97 2.95
CA LEU A 117 2.94 26.88 2.01
C LEU A 117 2.48 28.33 2.20
N GLU A 118 1.20 28.56 2.53
CA GLU A 118 0.67 29.90 2.82
C GLU A 118 1.23 30.53 4.09
N GLN A 119 1.38 29.73 5.15
CA GLN A 119 1.96 30.19 6.41
C GLN A 119 3.46 30.48 6.28
N ASN A 120 4.11 29.94 5.23
CA ASN A 120 5.54 30.02 5.01
C ASN A 120 5.85 30.57 3.61
N PRO A 121 5.58 31.86 3.32
CA PRO A 121 5.72 32.44 1.98
C PRO A 121 7.16 32.59 1.48
N ARG A 122 8.16 32.23 2.29
CA ARG A 122 9.59 32.27 1.97
C ARG A 122 10.25 30.93 2.24
N ILE A 123 9.65 29.86 1.73
CA ILE A 123 10.26 28.53 1.82
C ILE A 123 11.49 28.47 0.91
N GLU A 124 12.63 28.12 1.50
CA GLU A 124 13.89 27.88 0.78
C GLU A 124 14.12 26.39 0.51
N SER A 125 13.45 25.51 1.26
CA SER A 125 13.49 24.07 1.02
C SER A 125 12.28 23.33 1.58
N LEU A 126 11.84 22.27 0.88
CA LEU A 126 10.85 21.30 1.35
C LEU A 126 11.53 19.96 1.57
N THR A 127 11.32 19.34 2.72
CA THR A 127 11.85 18.01 3.00
C THR A 127 10.73 16.98 3.11
N PHE A 128 10.75 15.99 2.22
CA PHE A 128 9.82 14.87 2.22
C PHE A 128 10.47 13.65 2.87
N LYS A 129 9.78 13.04 3.83
CA LYS A 129 10.20 11.78 4.43
C LYS A 129 9.37 10.64 3.87
N SER A 130 10.04 9.69 3.22
CA SER A 130 9.43 8.42 2.83
C SER A 130 9.24 7.51 4.05
N SER A 131 8.27 6.61 3.97
CA SER A 131 8.05 5.48 4.89
C SER A 131 9.33 4.68 5.18
N ASN A 132 10.25 4.60 4.21
CA ASN A 132 11.55 3.94 4.34
C ASN A 132 12.63 4.82 5.01
N LYS A 133 12.23 5.90 5.69
CA LYS A 133 13.08 6.91 6.36
C LYS A 133 14.05 7.68 5.45
N LYS A 134 13.99 7.47 4.13
CA LYS A 134 14.71 8.31 3.16
C LYS A 134 14.11 9.71 3.17
N SER A 135 14.97 10.72 3.30
CA SER A 135 14.57 12.13 3.26
C SER A 135 15.02 12.73 1.94
N TYR A 136 14.11 13.42 1.25
CA TYR A 136 14.38 14.11 -0.01
C TYR A 136 14.14 15.60 0.20
N ALA A 137 15.17 16.40 0.00
CA ALA A 137 15.09 17.85 0.07
C ALA A 137 14.93 18.43 -1.34
N LEU A 138 13.89 19.25 -1.51
CA LEU A 138 13.64 20.05 -2.69
C LEU A 138 13.97 21.51 -2.35
N SER A 139 15.06 22.02 -2.92
CA SER A 139 15.52 23.41 -2.74
C SER A 139 15.62 24.18 -4.06
N ASP A 140 15.10 23.59 -5.15
CA ASP A 140 15.08 24.26 -6.45
C ASP A 140 14.11 25.44 -6.41
N LYS A 141 14.66 26.64 -6.58
CA LYS A 141 13.91 27.88 -6.48
C LYS A 141 12.81 28.00 -7.53
N LEU A 142 13.01 27.51 -8.76
CA LEU A 142 11.98 27.57 -9.80
C LEU A 142 10.78 26.69 -9.43
N ILE A 143 11.03 25.51 -8.86
CA ILE A 143 9.97 24.61 -8.43
C ILE A 143 9.23 25.20 -7.23
N LEU A 144 9.95 25.78 -6.26
CA LEU A 144 9.35 26.43 -5.09
C LEU A 144 8.51 27.66 -5.48
N ASP A 145 9.02 28.50 -6.39
CA ASP A 145 8.30 29.67 -6.92
C ASP A 145 7.05 29.22 -7.70
N PHE A 146 7.14 28.14 -8.50
CA PHE A 146 6.00 27.59 -9.21
C PHE A 146 4.90 27.09 -8.27
N LEU A 147 5.27 26.36 -7.20
CA LEU A 147 4.32 25.90 -6.18
C LEU A 147 3.62 27.08 -5.50
N ALA A 148 4.35 28.15 -5.20
CA ALA A 148 3.79 29.37 -4.61
C ALA A 148 2.81 30.08 -5.55
N ILE A 149 3.13 30.19 -6.85
CA ILE A 149 2.25 30.82 -7.85
C ILE A 149 0.97 30.00 -8.06
N ARG A 150 1.09 28.67 -8.22
CA ARG A 150 -0.07 27.80 -8.44
C ARG A 150 -1.11 27.88 -7.32
N LEU A 151 -0.66 27.92 -6.07
CA LEU A 151 -1.54 28.14 -4.92
C LEU A 151 -2.30 29.47 -4.97
N GLN A 152 -1.63 30.52 -5.43
CA GLN A 152 -2.26 31.83 -5.59
C GLN A 152 -3.32 31.83 -6.71
N GLU A 153 -3.06 31.13 -7.82
CA GLU A 153 -4.01 30.98 -8.92
C GLU A 153 -5.27 30.20 -8.49
N GLU A 154 -5.12 29.09 -7.77
CA GLU A 154 -6.25 28.31 -7.25
C GLU A 154 -7.12 29.12 -6.29
N LYS A 155 -6.52 29.96 -5.44
CA LYS A 155 -7.26 30.90 -4.58
C LYS A 155 -8.12 31.87 -5.36
N MET A 156 -7.58 32.43 -6.45
CA MET A 156 -8.30 33.38 -7.30
C MET A 156 -9.48 32.71 -8.00
N SER A 157 -9.29 31.46 -8.47
CA SER A 157 -10.35 30.65 -9.10
C SER A 157 -11.47 30.28 -8.11
N ASN A 158 -11.13 29.83 -6.90
CA ASN A 158 -12.13 29.46 -5.88
C ASN A 158 -12.92 30.67 -5.35
N ARG A 159 -12.30 31.85 -5.23
CA ARG A 159 -13.02 33.10 -4.88
C ARG A 159 -13.98 33.57 -5.98
N GLN A 160 -13.70 33.27 -7.24
CA GLN A 160 -14.58 33.59 -8.36
C GLN A 160 -15.80 32.66 -8.43
N LYS A 161 -15.67 31.40 -8.00
CA LYS A 161 -16.79 30.44 -7.93
C LYS A 161 -17.77 30.68 -6.77
N GLN A 162 -17.36 31.43 -5.75
CA GLN A 162 -18.17 31.78 -4.57
C GLN A 162 -18.88 33.15 -4.68
N ARG A 163 -18.75 33.83 -5.82
CA ARG A 163 -19.45 35.07 -6.16
C ARG A 163 -20.52 34.79 -7.21
#